data_AF-A0A5C7M750-F1
#
_entry.id   AF-A0A5C7M750-F1
#
_cell.length_a   1.000
_cell.length_b   1.000
_cell.length_c   1.000
_cell.angle_alpha   90.00
_cell.angle_beta   90.00
_cell.angle_gamma   90.00
#
_symmetry.space_group_name_H-M   'P 1'
#
loop_
_entity.id
_entity.type
_entity.pdbx_description
1 polymer ?
#
loop_
_entity_poly.entity_id
_entity_poly.type
_entity_poly.pdbx_seq_one_letter_code
_entity_poly.pdbx_strand_id
1 'polypeptide(L)'
;MLCEFDTDQKNLKCKRCGFSVVNRGLGVLRNCDAGPNTELPSITEQVVHFASDMTKWAASGFAITDQSEKDRRLSICQGCEKYTGTRCSECGCQCSWASWLETKDCPLGKWKKEQQ
;
A
#
# COMPACT_ATOMS: atom_id res chain seq x y z
N MET A 1 -17.81 1.70 -17.38
CA MET A 1 -18.44 2.27 -16.17
C MET A 1 -18.03 3.73 -16.13
N LEU A 2 -18.99 4.62 -16.39
CA LEU A 2 -18.76 6.05 -16.46
C LEU A 2 -18.25 6.56 -15.10
N CYS A 3 -17.24 7.42 -15.13
CA CYS A 3 -16.72 8.06 -13.93
C CYS A 3 -17.75 9.03 -13.34
N GLU A 4 -18.03 8.91 -12.05
CA GLU A 4 -18.65 9.99 -11.27
C GLU A 4 -17.58 10.97 -10.81
N PHE A 5 -17.83 12.27 -10.99
CA PHE A 5 -16.89 13.34 -10.66
C PHE A 5 -17.44 14.22 -9.54
N ASP A 6 -16.60 14.54 -8.56
CA ASP A 6 -16.81 15.64 -7.63
C ASP A 6 -16.21 16.93 -8.18
N THR A 7 -16.87 18.06 -7.92
CA THR A 7 -16.36 19.38 -8.29
C THR A 7 -15.68 19.99 -7.08
N ASP A 8 -14.35 20.05 -7.11
CA ASP A 8 -13.55 20.73 -6.09
C ASP A 8 -13.00 22.04 -6.66
N GLN A 9 -13.69 23.14 -6.35
CA GLN A 9 -13.40 24.54 -6.68
C GLN A 9 -13.15 24.88 -8.18
N LYS A 10 -12.12 24.29 -8.80
CA LYS A 10 -11.73 24.46 -10.22
C LYS A 10 -11.52 23.14 -10.97
N ASN A 11 -11.61 21.98 -10.30
CA ASN A 11 -11.33 20.69 -10.91
C ASN A 11 -12.53 19.73 -10.79
N LEU A 12 -12.67 18.85 -11.78
CA LEU A 12 -13.50 17.67 -11.73
C LEU A 12 -12.61 16.49 -11.32
N LYS A 13 -12.85 15.94 -10.13
CA LYS A 13 -12.09 14.79 -9.58
C LYS A 13 -12.97 13.54 -9.60
N CYS A 14 -12.50 12.49 -10.27
CA CYS A 14 -13.21 11.21 -10.31
C CYS A 14 -13.20 10.54 -8.92
N LYS A 15 -14.38 10.19 -8.39
CA LYS A 15 -14.53 9.48 -7.11
C LYS A 15 -13.90 8.09 -7.12
N ARG A 16 -13.83 7.45 -8.29
CA ARG A 16 -13.37 6.06 -8.43
C ARG A 16 -11.86 5.95 -8.53
N CYS A 17 -11.25 6.63 -9.50
CA CYS A 17 -9.81 6.52 -9.78
C CYS A 17 -9.01 7.81 -9.51
N GLY A 18 -9.62 8.86 -8.93
CA GLY A 18 -8.91 10.07 -8.50
C GLY A 18 -8.43 10.98 -9.61
N PHE A 19 -8.65 10.62 -10.88
CA PHE A 19 -8.33 11.46 -12.04
C PHE A 19 -8.91 12.87 -11.85
N SER A 20 -8.07 13.88 -12.01
CA SER A 20 -8.44 15.29 -11.85
C SER A 20 -8.18 16.05 -13.15
N VAL A 21 -9.17 16.85 -13.58
CA VAL A 21 -9.07 17.73 -14.75
C VAL A 21 -9.67 19.09 -14.41
N VAL A 22 -9.10 20.15 -14.97
CA VAL A 22 -9.63 21.51 -14.79
C VAL A 22 -11.03 21.58 -15.39
N ASN A 23 -11.99 22.03 -14.57
CA ASN A 23 -13.36 22.26 -15.00
C ASN A 23 -13.41 23.53 -15.87
N ARG A 24 -13.51 23.35 -17.19
CA ARG A 24 -13.68 24.43 -18.17
C ARG A 24 -15.15 24.65 -18.58
N GLY A 25 -16.11 24.09 -17.84
CA GLY A 25 -17.54 24.15 -18.19
C GLY A 25 -17.94 23.24 -19.35
N LEU A 26 -17.05 22.35 -19.81
CA LEU A 26 -17.33 21.31 -20.80
C LEU A 26 -17.60 19.98 -20.09
N GLY A 27 -18.58 19.23 -20.57
CA GLY A 27 -18.87 17.88 -20.06
C GLY A 27 -17.71 16.92 -20.34
N VAL A 28 -17.20 16.26 -19.30
CA VAL A 28 -16.12 15.27 -19.42
C VAL A 28 -16.73 13.87 -19.29
N LEU A 29 -16.67 13.09 -20.38
CA LEU A 29 -17.03 11.67 -20.37
C LEU A 29 -15.76 10.85 -20.41
N ARG A 30 -15.50 10.10 -19.33
CA ARG A 30 -14.36 9.18 -19.23
C ARG A 30 -14.81 7.88 -18.59
N ASN A 31 -14.25 6.77 -19.05
CA ASN A 31 -14.27 5.49 -18.35
C ASN A 31 -12.97 5.33 -17.56
N CYS A 32 -13.04 5.01 -16.27
CA CYS A 32 -11.85 4.64 -15.49
C CYS A 32 -11.50 3.17 -15.81
N ASP A 33 -10.38 2.96 -16.50
CA ASP A 33 -9.67 1.66 -16.51
C ASP A 33 -8.70 1.52 -15.32
N ALA A 34 -8.50 2.59 -14.54
CA ALA A 34 -7.47 2.66 -13.49
C ALA A 34 -7.85 2.01 -12.14
N GLY A 35 -8.93 1.23 -12.05
CA GLY A 35 -9.36 0.60 -10.79
C GLY A 35 -9.77 1.60 -9.68
N PRO A 36 -10.21 1.11 -8.51
CA PRO A 36 -10.43 1.96 -7.34
C PRO A 36 -9.10 2.49 -6.80
N ASN A 37 -9.07 3.74 -6.33
CA ASN A 37 -7.93 4.23 -5.54
C ASN A 37 -7.81 3.38 -4.28
N THR A 38 -6.84 2.47 -4.23
CA THR A 38 -6.45 1.81 -2.98
C THR A 38 -5.83 2.88 -2.08
N GLU A 39 -6.64 3.44 -1.18
CA GLU A 39 -6.20 4.45 -0.23
C GLU A 39 -5.12 3.84 0.67
N LEU A 40 -3.95 4.47 0.68
CA LEU A 40 -2.90 4.16 1.65
C LEU A 40 -3.28 4.78 2.99
N PRO A 41 -2.83 4.21 4.13
CA PRO A 41 -3.01 4.84 5.42
C PRO A 41 -2.38 6.24 5.43
N SER A 42 -2.81 7.09 6.37
CA SER A 42 -2.29 8.45 6.49
C SER A 42 -0.76 8.45 6.62
N ILE A 43 -0.13 9.56 6.21
CA ILE A 43 1.34 9.69 6.31
C ILE A 43 1.80 9.54 7.76
N THR A 44 1.02 10.05 8.72
CA THR A 44 1.30 9.93 10.15
C THR A 44 1.29 8.48 10.63
N GLU A 45 0.30 7.69 10.19
CA GLU A 45 0.23 6.26 10.53
C GLU A 45 1.40 5.48 9.91
N GLN A 46 1.74 5.79 8.65
CA GLN A 46 2.91 5.19 7.99
C GLN A 46 4.21 5.46 8.76
N VAL A 47 4.40 6.68 9.26
CA VAL A 47 5.59 7.04 10.06
C VAL A 47 5.62 6.27 11.37
N VAL A 48 4.50 6.15 12.08
CA VAL A 48 4.41 5.40 13.34
C VAL A 48 4.73 3.92 13.11
N HIS A 49 4.13 3.31 12.07
CA HIS A 49 4.41 1.92 11.72
C HIS A 49 5.88 1.70 11.38
N PHE A 50 6.44 2.57 10.53
CA PHE A 50 7.85 2.50 10.14
C PHE A 50 8.78 2.65 11.35
N ALA A 51 8.55 3.64 12.21
CA ALA A 51 9.36 3.85 13.40
C ALA A 51 9.33 2.61 14.32
N SER A 52 8.14 2.04 14.54
CA SER A 52 7.99 0.81 15.33
C SER A 52 8.76 -0.37 14.74
N ASP A 53 8.70 -0.56 13.42
CA ASP A 53 9.44 -1.62 12.73
C ASP A 53 10.95 -1.43 12.86
N MET A 54 11.43 -0.20 12.66
CA MET A 54 12.86 0.14 12.76
C MET A 54 13.40 -0.08 14.17
N THR A 55 12.63 0.28 15.21
CA THR A 55 13.04 0.01 16.60
C THR A 55 13.16 -1.50 16.86
N LYS A 56 12.21 -2.31 16.39
CA LYS A 56 12.27 -3.77 16.53
C LYS A 56 13.44 -4.36 15.77
N TRP A 57 13.67 -3.90 14.55
CA TRP A 57 14.79 -4.36 13.72
C TRP A 57 16.14 -4.01 14.34
N ALA A 58 16.31 -2.78 14.83
CA ALA A 58 17.51 -2.37 15.56
C ALA A 58 17.70 -3.20 16.84
N ALA A 59 16.64 -3.45 17.61
CA ALA A 59 16.69 -4.28 18.82
C ALA A 59 17.07 -5.74 18.53
N SER A 60 16.76 -6.26 17.32
CA SER A 60 17.20 -7.59 16.88
C SER A 60 18.64 -7.64 16.36
N GLY A 61 19.37 -6.52 16.36
CA GLY A 61 20.71 -6.44 15.79
C GLY A 61 20.71 -6.36 14.26
N PHE A 62 19.69 -5.71 13.68
CA PHE A 62 19.52 -5.58 12.22
C PHE A 62 19.32 -6.93 11.51
N ALA A 63 18.64 -7.87 12.16
CA ALA A 63 18.40 -9.21 11.63
C ALA A 63 17.57 -9.17 10.35
N ILE A 64 17.99 -9.97 9.36
CA ILE A 64 17.36 -10.08 8.04
C ILE A 64 17.02 -11.53 7.76
N THR A 65 15.96 -11.75 6.98
CA THR A 65 15.61 -13.09 6.53
C THR A 65 16.56 -13.58 5.44
N ASP A 66 16.64 -14.89 5.28
CA ASP A 66 17.24 -15.47 4.08
C ASP A 66 16.39 -15.16 2.83
N GLN A 67 16.99 -15.41 1.67
CA GLN A 67 16.40 -15.09 0.38
C GLN A 67 15.13 -15.92 0.10
N SER A 68 15.09 -17.19 0.51
CA SER A 68 13.92 -18.05 0.29
C SER A 68 12.71 -17.59 1.10
N GLU A 69 12.94 -17.19 2.35
CA GLU A 69 11.89 -16.65 3.20
C GLU A 69 11.43 -15.28 2.71
N LYS A 70 12.36 -14.41 2.28
CA LYS A 70 12.01 -13.12 1.66
C LYS A 70 11.10 -13.32 0.44
N ASP A 71 11.46 -14.25 -0.45
CA ASP A 71 10.70 -14.51 -1.68
C ASP A 71 9.32 -15.11 -1.38
N ARG A 72 9.24 -16.01 -0.39
CA ARG A 72 7.96 -16.56 0.10
C ARG A 72 7.05 -15.45 0.62
N ARG A 73 7.57 -14.58 1.50
CA ARG A 73 6.85 -13.45 2.09
C ARG A 73 6.39 -12.45 1.02
N LEU A 74 7.26 -12.14 0.05
CA LEU A 74 6.96 -11.24 -1.05
C LEU A 74 5.88 -11.82 -1.97
N SER A 75 5.95 -13.12 -2.28
CA SER A 75 4.93 -13.82 -3.07
C SER A 75 3.56 -13.78 -2.39
N ILE A 76 3.50 -13.97 -1.06
CA ILE A 76 2.27 -13.81 -0.27
C ILE A 76 1.72 -12.39 -0.39
N CYS A 77 2.60 -11.37 -0.31
CA CYS A 77 2.17 -10.00 -0.53
C CYS A 77 1.63 -9.78 -1.94
N GLN A 78 2.30 -10.28 -2.98
CA GLN A 78 1.87 -10.12 -4.37
C GLN A 78 0.50 -10.75 -4.67
N GLY A 79 0.16 -11.85 -3.98
CA GLY A 79 -1.16 -12.49 -4.07
C GLY A 79 -2.24 -11.88 -3.16
N CYS A 80 -1.92 -10.88 -2.34
CA CYS A 80 -2.84 -10.29 -1.37
C CYS A 80 -3.76 -9.24 -2.01
N GLU A 81 -5.04 -9.22 -1.62
CA GLU A 81 -6.03 -8.23 -2.05
C GLU A 81 -5.69 -6.78 -1.66
N LYS A 82 -4.79 -6.59 -0.68
CA LYS A 82 -4.32 -5.27 -0.23
C LYS A 82 -3.05 -4.81 -0.96
N TYR A 83 -2.54 -5.58 -1.91
CA TYR A 83 -1.31 -5.23 -2.62
C TYR A 83 -1.58 -4.22 -3.72
N THR A 84 -0.86 -3.11 -3.69
CA THR A 84 -0.99 -2.00 -4.64
C THR A 84 0.11 -2.03 -5.71
N GLY A 85 0.71 -3.19 -5.95
CA GLY A 85 1.80 -3.40 -6.92
C GLY A 85 3.21 -3.14 -6.35
N THR A 86 3.35 -2.39 -5.26
CA THR A 86 4.62 -2.26 -4.53
C THR A 86 4.41 -2.18 -3.02
N ARG A 87 3.35 -1.49 -2.60
CA ARG A 87 3.01 -1.29 -1.19
C ARG A 87 1.79 -2.11 -0.81
N CYS A 88 1.53 -2.17 0.49
CA CYS A 88 0.28 -2.70 1.03
C CYS A 88 -0.62 -1.53 1.44
N SER A 89 -1.89 -1.57 1.05
CA SER A 89 -2.89 -0.55 1.37
C SER A 89 -3.33 -0.58 2.84
N GLU A 90 -2.95 -1.61 3.60
CA GLU A 90 -3.28 -1.74 5.03
C GLU A 90 -2.19 -1.12 5.92
N CYS A 91 -0.94 -1.58 5.80
CA CYS A 91 0.19 -1.07 6.61
C CYS A 91 0.87 0.16 6.01
N GLY A 92 0.71 0.41 4.70
CA GLY A 92 1.50 1.37 3.92
C GLY A 92 2.95 0.93 3.63
N CYS A 93 3.36 -0.24 4.12
CA CYS A 93 4.71 -0.74 4.03
C CYS A 93 5.10 -1.14 2.60
N GLN A 94 6.37 -0.93 2.23
CA GLN A 94 6.95 -1.38 0.96
C GLN A 94 7.19 -2.89 1.05
N CYS A 95 6.41 -3.69 0.31
CA CYS A 95 6.33 -5.13 0.52
C CYS A 95 7.69 -5.84 0.35
N SER A 96 8.47 -5.45 -0.66
CA SER A 96 9.81 -6.04 -0.94
C SER A 96 10.84 -5.77 0.18
N TRP A 97 10.77 -4.57 0.78
CA TRP A 97 11.63 -4.24 1.91
C TRP A 97 11.12 -4.92 3.16
N ALA A 98 9.83 -4.80 3.47
CA ALA A 98 9.19 -5.41 4.62
C ALA A 98 9.44 -6.94 4.69
N SER A 99 9.34 -7.65 3.57
CA SER A 99 9.60 -9.11 3.50
C SER A 99 11.01 -9.51 3.92
N TRP A 100 11.96 -8.59 3.84
CA TRP A 100 13.37 -8.84 4.18
C TRP A 100 13.69 -8.65 5.67
N LEU A 101 12.91 -7.84 6.40
CA LEU A 101 13.13 -7.66 7.83
C LEU A 101 12.61 -8.89 8.59
N GLU A 102 13.48 -9.55 9.34
CA GLU A 102 13.10 -10.74 10.11
C GLU A 102 12.05 -10.43 11.18
N THR A 103 12.14 -9.23 11.77
CA THR A 103 11.25 -8.74 12.83
C THR A 103 9.91 -8.20 12.32
N LYS A 104 9.71 -8.12 11.00
CA LYS A 104 8.49 -7.56 10.44
C LYS A 104 7.42 -8.63 10.32
N ASP A 105 6.24 -8.30 10.86
CA ASP A 105 5.04 -9.12 10.74
C ASP A 105 3.99 -8.47 9.84
N CYS A 106 3.18 -9.31 9.20
CA CYS A 106 1.98 -8.87 8.52
C CYS A 106 0.89 -8.52 9.56
N PRO A 107 0.31 -7.30 9.53
CA PRO A 107 -0.81 -6.97 10.43
C PRO A 107 -2.05 -7.85 10.18
N LEU A 108 -2.19 -8.37 8.96
CA LEU A 108 -3.25 -9.30 8.58
C LEU A 108 -2.93 -10.76 8.93
N GLY A 109 -1.74 -11.04 9.48
CA GLY A 109 -1.31 -12.39 9.85
C GLY A 109 -1.06 -13.35 8.67
N LYS A 110 -1.02 -12.87 7.43
CA LYS A 110 -0.81 -13.72 6.23
C LYS A 110 0.59 -14.35 6.16
N TRP A 111 1.54 -13.77 6.88
CA TRP A 111 2.85 -14.33 7.15
C TRP A 111 3.25 -13.88 8.56
N LYS A 112 3.59 -14.86 9.39
CA LYS A 112 4.14 -14.72 10.74
C LYS A 112 5.19 -15.81 10.93
N LYS A 113 6.15 -15.53 11.82
CA LYS A 113 7.26 -16.43 12.18
C LYS A 113 6.76 -17.86 12.39
N GLU A 114 7.26 -18.78 11.57
CA GLU A 114 7.28 -20.19 11.93
C GLU A 114 8.07 -20.25 13.24
N GLN A 115 7.40 -20.62 14.33
CA GLN A 115 8.04 -20.83 15.62
C GLN A 115 8.93 -22.05 15.46
N GLN A 116 10.25 -21.84 15.45
CA GLN A 116 11.23 -22.89 15.65
C GLN A 116 11.84 -22.76 17.05
#